data_AF-A0A535JQ22-F1
#
_entry.id   AF-A0A535JQ22-F1
#
_cell.length_a   1.000
_cell.length_b   1.000
_cell.length_c   1.000
_cell.angle_alpha   90.00
_cell.angle_beta   90.00
_cell.angle_gamma   90.00
#
_symmetry.space_group_name_H-M   'P 1'
#
loop_
_entity.id
_entity.type
_entity.pdbx_description
1 polymer ?
#
loop_
_entity_poly.entity_id
_entity_poly.type
_entity_poly.pdbx_seq_one_letter_code
_entity_poly.pdbx_strand_id
1 'polypeptide(L)'
;MPTQDAQGRWISDDGLSYWDGAAWRPLAGQPPAWQGPAPGAPPTTGKSPWPAILIGCGIAIVVVIVLGIVGVFAVIGNPDFQRSFCNGYTSSDPNLTCPFSPSSP
;
A
#
# COMPACT_ATOMS: atom_id res chain seq x y z
N MET A 1 42.10 -5.19 -28.57
CA MET A 1 41.94 -6.03 -29.78
C MET A 1 40.77 -6.95 -29.51
N PRO A 2 39.80 -7.08 -30.41
CA PRO A 2 38.64 -7.90 -30.11
C PRO A 2 39.06 -9.38 -30.19
N THR A 3 38.75 -10.15 -29.14
CA THR A 3 39.24 -11.53 -28.95
C THR A 3 38.21 -12.50 -29.51
N GLN A 4 38.64 -13.45 -30.34
CA GLN A 4 37.78 -14.53 -30.84
C GLN A 4 38.23 -15.88 -30.28
N ASP A 5 37.29 -16.78 -30.05
CA ASP A 5 37.59 -18.17 -29.71
C ASP A 5 38.03 -18.97 -30.95
N ALA A 6 38.39 -20.24 -30.73
CA ALA A 6 38.82 -21.15 -31.80
C ALA A 6 37.74 -21.42 -32.86
N GLN A 7 36.49 -21.03 -32.59
CA GLN A 7 35.33 -21.17 -33.45
C GLN A 7 34.98 -19.84 -34.15
N GLY A 8 35.78 -18.78 -33.95
CA GLY A 8 35.57 -17.47 -34.55
C GLY A 8 34.47 -16.63 -33.87
N ARG A 9 33.98 -17.02 -32.69
CA ARG A 9 32.98 -16.25 -31.93
C ARG A 9 33.68 -15.18 -31.12
N TRP A 10 33.11 -13.98 -31.10
CA TRP A 10 33.63 -12.89 -30.28
C TRP A 10 33.47 -13.21 -28.80
N ILE A 11 34.54 -13.03 -28.04
CA ILE A 11 34.59 -13.20 -26.59
C ILE A 11 34.61 -11.83 -25.93
N SER A 12 33.89 -11.69 -24.81
CA SER A 12 33.88 -10.47 -24.00
C SER A 12 35.26 -10.18 -23.39
N ASP A 13 35.52 -8.92 -23.01
CA ASP A 13 36.82 -8.52 -22.48
C ASP A 13 37.19 -9.25 -21.17
N ASP A 14 36.18 -9.69 -20.41
CA ASP A 14 36.32 -10.48 -19.19
C ASP A 14 36.49 -11.99 -19.43
N GLY A 15 36.37 -12.45 -20.68
CA GLY A 15 36.47 -13.86 -21.05
C GLY A 15 35.30 -14.75 -20.61
N LEU A 16 34.22 -14.17 -20.08
CA LEU A 16 33.13 -14.92 -19.45
C LEU A 16 31.96 -15.22 -20.39
N SER A 17 31.83 -14.48 -21.49
CA SER A 17 30.72 -14.57 -22.43
C SER A 17 31.19 -14.60 -23.88
N TYR A 18 30.41 -15.23 -24.76
CA TYR A 18 30.59 -15.20 -26.20
C TYR A 18 29.40 -14.55 -26.90
N TRP A 19 29.62 -13.91 -28.04
CA TRP A 19 28.59 -13.33 -28.88
C TRP A 19 28.00 -14.40 -29.81
N ASP A 20 26.68 -14.60 -29.76
CA ASP A 20 25.98 -15.58 -30.61
C ASP A 20 25.41 -14.99 -31.92
N GLY A 21 25.62 -13.69 -32.16
CA GLY A 21 25.04 -12.95 -33.28
C GLY A 21 23.85 -12.06 -32.90
N ALA A 22 23.22 -12.29 -31.75
CA ALA A 22 22.07 -11.52 -31.25
C ALA A 22 22.25 -11.04 -29.80
N ALA A 23 22.91 -11.83 -28.95
CA ALA A 23 23.14 -11.56 -27.54
C ALA A 23 24.45 -12.18 -27.03
N TRP A 24 24.93 -11.65 -25.91
CA TRP A 24 26.01 -12.26 -25.14
C TRP A 24 25.48 -13.50 -24.39
N ARG A 25 26.13 -14.65 -24.57
CA ARG A 25 25.82 -15.89 -23.86
C ARG A 25 26.98 -16.34 -22.98
N PRO A 26 26.70 -16.95 -21.82
CA PRO A 26 27.75 -17.50 -20.96
C PRO A 26 28.44 -18.69 -21.63
N LEU A 27 29.76 -18.83 -21.42
CA LEU A 27 30.47 -20.05 -21.78
C LEU A 27 30.07 -21.19 -20.84
N ALA A 28 29.84 -22.38 -21.40
CA ALA A 28 29.41 -23.56 -20.64
C ALA A 28 30.47 -23.93 -19.58
N GLY A 29 30.08 -23.85 -18.30
CA GLY A 29 30.98 -24.12 -17.16
C GLY A 29 30.96 -23.04 -16.09
N GLN A 30 30.50 -21.83 -16.41
CA GLN A 30 30.30 -20.76 -15.43
C GLN A 30 28.83 -20.74 -14.97
N PRO A 31 28.51 -20.71 -13.66
CA PRO A 31 27.17 -20.36 -13.22
C PRO A 31 26.82 -18.99 -13.82
N PRO A 32 25.57 -18.74 -14.24
CA PRO A 32 25.19 -17.47 -14.85
C PRO A 32 25.57 -16.34 -13.89
N ALA A 33 26.69 -15.69 -14.15
CA ALA A 33 27.14 -14.53 -13.41
C ALA A 33 26.21 -13.41 -13.83
N TRP A 34 25.12 -13.25 -13.07
CA TRP A 34 24.12 -12.22 -13.26
C TRP A 34 23.47 -12.19 -14.65
N GLN A 35 22.21 -12.64 -14.70
CA GLN A 35 21.28 -12.16 -15.74
C GLN A 35 21.01 -10.67 -15.45
N GLY A 36 21.96 -9.81 -15.84
CA GLY A 36 21.68 -8.40 -16.05
C GLY A 36 20.59 -8.28 -17.13
N PRO A 37 19.69 -7.29 -17.05
CA PRO A 37 18.67 -7.10 -18.05
C PRO A 37 19.31 -6.94 -19.43
N ALA A 38 18.73 -7.57 -20.46
CA ALA A 38 19.13 -7.39 -21.84
C ALA A 38 19.23 -5.88 -22.16
N PRO A 39 20.24 -5.41 -22.93
CA PRO A 39 20.31 -4.01 -23.32
C PRO A 39 19.04 -3.65 -24.12
N GLY A 40 18.12 -2.93 -23.49
CA GLY A 40 16.83 -2.53 -24.07
C GLY A 40 15.57 -3.11 -23.41
N ALA A 41 15.69 -4.02 -22.43
CA ALA A 41 14.53 -4.37 -21.60
C ALA A 41 14.25 -3.22 -20.62
N PRO A 42 13.04 -2.60 -20.62
CA PRO A 42 12.72 -1.59 -19.62
C PRO A 42 12.91 -2.21 -18.24
N PRO A 43 13.54 -1.50 -17.28
CA PRO A 43 13.63 -2.00 -15.93
C PRO A 43 12.20 -2.24 -15.46
N THR A 44 11.80 -3.50 -15.30
CA THR A 44 10.62 -3.83 -14.53
C THR A 44 10.99 -3.53 -13.09
N THR A 45 10.89 -2.25 -12.73
CA THR A 45 10.97 -1.75 -11.37
C THR A 45 9.97 -2.59 -10.59
N GLY A 46 10.47 -3.56 -9.83
CA GLY A 46 9.69 -4.31 -8.84
C GLY A 46 9.18 -3.29 -7.84
N LYS A 47 8.03 -2.69 -8.15
CA LYS A 47 7.39 -1.66 -7.35
C LYS A 47 6.85 -2.40 -6.14
N SER A 48 7.68 -2.44 -5.11
CA SER A 48 7.33 -2.78 -3.74
C SER A 48 5.89 -2.28 -3.48
N PRO A 49 4.93 -3.17 -3.15
CA PRO A 49 3.51 -2.81 -3.01
C PRO A 49 3.21 -2.00 -1.74
N TRP A 50 4.25 -1.74 -0.94
CA TRP A 50 4.19 -1.00 0.31
C TRP A 50 3.50 0.38 0.23
N PRO A 51 3.71 1.23 -0.78
CA PRO A 51 3.03 2.52 -0.84
C PRO A 51 1.52 2.36 -1.07
N ALA A 52 1.08 1.36 -1.84
CA ALA A 52 -0.35 1.14 -2.10
C ALA A 52 -1.09 0.64 -0.85
N ILE A 53 -0.46 -0.27 -0.08
CA ILE A 53 -1.05 -0.81 1.16
C ILE A 53 -1.18 0.29 2.23
N LEU A 54 -0.17 1.14 2.37
CA LEU A 54 -0.21 2.25 3.33
C LEU A 54 -1.29 3.28 2.98
N ILE A 55 -1.44 3.63 1.69
CA ILE A 55 -2.49 4.55 1.24
C ILE A 55 -3.87 3.94 1.46
N GLY A 56 -4.06 2.66 1.12
CA GLY A 56 -5.34 1.96 1.32
C GLY A 56 -5.74 1.88 2.81
N CYS A 57 -4.80 1.56 3.68
CA CYS A 57 -5.04 1.50 5.12
C CYS A 57 -5.42 2.88 5.70
N GLY A 58 -4.73 3.93 5.26
CA GLY A 58 -5.07 5.31 5.65
C GLY A 58 -6.51 5.70 5.27
N ILE A 59 -6.93 5.40 4.03
CA ILE A 59 -8.28 5.71 3.56
C ILE A 59 -9.33 4.92 4.34
N ALA A 60 -9.09 3.62 4.59
CA ALA A 60 -10.02 2.78 5.34
C ALA A 60 -10.26 3.31 6.76
N ILE A 61 -9.20 3.74 7.46
CA ILE A 61 -9.30 4.33 8.80
C ILE A 61 -10.10 5.63 8.75
N VAL A 62 -9.83 6.51 7.79
CA VAL A 62 -10.58 7.77 7.65
C VAL A 62 -12.07 7.52 7.42
N VAL A 63 -12.42 6.56 6.56
CA VAL A 63 -13.82 6.21 6.30
C VAL A 63 -14.51 5.70 7.57
N VAL A 64 -13.86 4.82 8.34
CA VAL A 64 -14.41 4.31 9.61
C VAL A 64 -14.62 5.44 10.61
N ILE A 65 -13.65 6.36 10.73
CA ILE A 65 -13.76 7.51 11.62
C ILE A 65 -14.92 8.42 11.19
N VAL A 66 -15.03 8.75 9.90
CA VAL A 66 -16.09 9.61 9.38
C VAL A 66 -17.46 8.97 9.60
N LEU A 67 -17.61 7.69 9.27
CA LEU A 67 -18.87 6.97 9.49
C LEU A 67 -19.25 6.87 10.97
N GLY A 68 -18.27 6.62 11.84
CA GLY A 68 -18.47 6.60 13.29
C GLY A 68 -18.91 7.97 13.83
N ILE A 69 -18.21 9.04 13.44
CA ILE A 69 -18.55 10.41 13.85
C ILE A 69 -19.96 10.79 13.36
N VAL A 70 -20.26 10.59 12.08
CA VAL A 70 -21.59 10.88 11.51
C VAL A 70 -22.67 10.06 12.21
N GLY A 71 -22.41 8.78 12.48
CA GLY A 71 -23.33 7.91 13.22
C GLY A 71 -23.61 8.42 14.64
N VAL A 72 -22.56 8.80 15.38
CA VAL A 72 -22.70 9.36 16.74
C VAL A 72 -23.50 10.67 16.71
N PHE A 73 -23.20 11.59 15.79
CA PHE A 73 -23.97 12.83 15.66
C PHE A 73 -25.42 12.57 15.27
N ALA A 74 -25.70 11.59 14.39
CA ALA A 74 -27.05 11.22 14.03
C ALA A 74 -27.84 10.63 15.23
N VAL A 75 -27.17 9.83 16.07
CA VAL A 75 -27.79 9.27 17.29
C VAL A 75 -28.04 10.37 18.33
N ILE A 76 -27.06 11.24 18.59
CA ILE A 76 -27.20 12.32 19.57
C ILE A 76 -28.24 13.36 19.10
N GLY A 77 -28.35 13.63 17.79
CA GLY A 77 -29.36 14.52 17.23
C GLY A 77 -30.78 13.94 17.18
N ASN A 78 -30.95 12.65 17.51
CA ASN A 78 -32.24 11.99 17.43
C ASN A 78 -33.04 12.22 18.73
N PRO A 79 -34.21 12.88 18.68
CA PRO A 79 -34.97 13.24 19.88
C PRO A 79 -35.43 12.04 20.71
N ASP A 80 -35.63 10.88 20.09
CA ASP A 80 -36.02 9.64 20.79
C ASP A 80 -34.87 9.08 21.64
N PHE A 81 -33.65 9.13 21.11
CA PHE A 81 -32.45 8.75 21.86
C PHE A 81 -32.22 9.69 23.04
N GLN A 82 -32.33 11.00 22.81
CA GLN A 82 -32.21 12.00 23.87
C GLN A 82 -33.23 11.78 24.98
N ARG A 83 -34.51 11.51 24.64
CA ARG A 83 -35.57 11.20 25.61
C ARG A 83 -35.26 9.95 26.41
N SER A 84 -34.85 8.87 25.76
CA SER A 84 -34.51 7.60 26.43
C SER A 84 -33.32 7.77 27.38
N PHE A 85 -32.28 8.49 26.95
CA PHE A 85 -31.14 8.82 27.80
C PHE A 85 -31.54 9.68 28.99
N CYS A 86 -32.29 10.78 28.76
CA CYS A 86 -32.72 11.67 29.83
C CYS A 86 -33.57 10.92 30.87
N ASN A 87 -34.50 10.07 30.43
CA ASN A 87 -35.34 9.27 31.34
C ASN A 87 -34.51 8.34 32.24
N GLY A 88 -33.45 7.72 31.69
CA GLY A 88 -32.52 6.92 32.49
C GLY A 88 -31.65 7.78 33.42
N TYR A 89 -31.17 8.93 32.93
CA TYR A 89 -30.25 9.82 33.64
C TYR A 89 -30.89 10.49 34.86
N THR A 90 -32.15 10.93 34.76
CA THR A 90 -32.89 11.51 35.88
C THR A 90 -33.46 10.45 36.81
N SER A 91 -33.49 9.18 36.39
CA SER A 91 -33.94 8.08 37.25
C SER A 91 -32.97 7.75 38.36
N SER A 92 -31.68 8.10 38.22
CA SER A 92 -30.68 7.85 39.27
C SER A 92 -30.69 8.90 40.38
N ASP A 93 -30.99 10.16 40.07
CA ASP A 93 -31.13 11.22 41.08
C ASP A 93 -31.96 12.40 40.51
N PRO A 94 -33.02 12.83 41.23
CA PRO A 94 -33.94 13.87 40.77
C PRO A 94 -33.33 15.28 40.70
N ASN A 95 -32.14 15.53 41.25
CA ASN A 95 -31.45 16.81 41.11
C ASN A 95 -30.69 16.97 39.79
N LEU A 96 -30.50 15.91 39.01
CA LEU A 96 -29.77 16.03 37.74
C LEU A 96 -30.66 16.63 36.65
N THR A 97 -30.15 17.68 35.99
CA THR A 97 -30.76 18.27 34.79
C THR A 97 -30.20 17.60 33.55
N CYS A 98 -31.06 17.19 32.62
CA CYS A 98 -30.59 16.48 31.42
C CYS A 98 -29.70 17.40 30.55
N PRO A 99 -28.49 16.94 30.17
CA PRO A 99 -27.55 17.75 29.37
C PRO A 99 -28.02 18.00 27.93
N PHE A 100 -29.05 17.29 27.46
CA PHE A 100 -29.64 17.42 26.12
C PHE A 100 -30.93 18.26 26.11
N SER A 101 -31.11 19.17 27.07
CA SER A 101 -32.30 20.04 27.12
C SER A 101 -32.39 20.90 25.84
N PRO A 102 -33.54 20.96 25.14
CA PRO A 102 -33.71 21.93 24.08
C PRO A 102 -33.51 23.32 24.69
N SER A 103 -32.69 24.15 24.04
CA SER A 103 -32.64 25.58 24.34
C SER A 103 -34.06 26.11 24.26
N SER A 104 -34.63 26.48 25.41
CA SER A 104 -35.93 27.14 25.48
C SER A 104 -35.93 28.34 24.54
N PRO A 105 -36.95 28.51 23.67
CA PRO A 105 -37.17 29.80 23.00
C PRO A 105 -37.47 30.91 24.02
#